data_AF-A0AAV7JYN8-F1
#
_entry.id   AF-A0AAV7JYN8-F1
#
_cell.length_a   1.000
_cell.length_b   1.000
_cell.length_c   1.000
_cell.angle_alpha   90.00
_cell.angle_beta   90.00
_cell.angle_gamma   90.00
#
_symmetry.space_group_name_H-M   'P 1'
#
loop_
_entity.id
_entity.type
_entity.pdbx_description
1 polymer ?
#
loop_
_entity_poly.entity_id
_entity_poly.type
_entity_poly.pdbx_seq_one_letter_code
_entity_poly.pdbx_strand_id
1 'polypeptide(L)'
;MLDFLILSPSFAVPVWEFLSPLMPVVNSGTLSLTIESLLPIRRRRLIVDDNLTIGVIVLRQSSHIYITARLTIVSFSTELDPSICAAFEDILEEMPSGLDPCPCTEMGALADTNFQESSEFIDFFHEGSSICFRSATPSSTNSGQQCCYTDGIINLEIGAGTADTYSPNFNIALHFTYDVLPWFACCYLTNNCGYYSSARPADDCSAYESPFVANTQGDPHFTTLDGLQYTFNGAGEFTLAISPLYNFTFQARMEIYLNTGASVYTAFAIQTHNSSKIQLQRNILNQTLIFIDNESFQLKDGILLKRIANGVTLRITEDFSQVNVQFNSGVSLRIYLFSEFMSFLLQLIDIFKGNMEGLLGNFNGDTSDDLTSPDGSSILTNSTLSQIHYEFGLEWMISESDSIFSYQTPFDYNTYSIPLFSTIIHFTRSRTSEF
;
A
#
# COMPACT_ATOMS: atom_id res chain seq x y z
N MET A 1 6.07 -50.20 -14.05
CA MET A 1 4.64 -50.50 -14.22
C MET A 1 3.90 -49.46 -13.41
N LEU A 2 2.93 -48.81 -14.06
CA LEU A 2 2.11 -47.69 -13.62
C LEU A 2 2.78 -46.31 -13.56
N ASP A 3 2.20 -45.24 -14.08
CA ASP A 3 1.46 -44.96 -15.32
C ASP A 3 1.27 -43.43 -15.26
N PHE A 4 1.59 -42.71 -16.32
CA PHE A 4 1.32 -41.28 -16.41
C PHE A 4 -0.14 -41.08 -16.79
N LEU A 5 -0.90 -40.39 -15.95
CA LEU A 5 -2.20 -39.82 -16.32
C LEU A 5 -2.01 -38.32 -16.57
N ILE A 6 -2.02 -37.98 -17.86
CA ILE A 6 -2.18 -36.63 -18.37
C ILE A 6 -3.66 -36.26 -18.19
N LEU A 7 -3.94 -35.18 -17.47
CA LEU A 7 -5.19 -34.44 -17.59
C LEU A 7 -4.86 -32.99 -17.97
N SER A 8 -5.43 -32.59 -19.10
CA SER A 8 -5.40 -31.24 -19.68
C SER A 8 -6.51 -30.36 -19.04
N PRO A 9 -6.51 -29.03 -19.31
CA PRO A 9 -6.92 -28.01 -18.35
C PRO A 9 -8.40 -27.68 -18.45
N SER A 10 -9.08 -27.57 -17.32
CA SER A 10 -10.35 -26.84 -17.12
C SER A 10 -10.70 -26.89 -15.63
N PHE A 11 -11.31 -25.83 -15.14
CA PHE A 11 -11.76 -25.57 -13.76
C PHE A 11 -10.82 -24.74 -12.89
N ALA A 12 -11.11 -23.44 -12.88
CA ALA A 12 -10.89 -22.56 -11.76
C ALA A 12 -11.69 -23.08 -10.55
N VAL A 13 -11.01 -23.25 -9.42
CA VAL A 13 -11.58 -23.41 -8.07
C VAL A 13 -10.67 -22.62 -7.10
N PRO A 14 -11.22 -21.94 -6.07
CA PRO A 14 -10.57 -20.86 -5.33
C PRO A 14 -9.37 -21.29 -4.47
N VAL A 15 -8.53 -20.32 -4.09
CA VAL A 15 -7.33 -20.42 -3.22
C VAL A 15 -7.67 -20.76 -1.76
N TRP A 16 -8.65 -21.64 -1.50
CA TRP A 16 -9.21 -21.87 -0.16
C TRP A 16 -9.24 -23.35 0.28
N GLU A 17 -8.38 -24.23 -0.27
CA GLU A 17 -8.44 -25.67 0.07
C GLU A 17 -7.12 -26.35 0.52
N PHE A 18 -6.08 -25.62 0.94
CA PHE A 18 -4.85 -26.28 1.47
C PHE A 18 -4.36 -25.86 2.85
N LEU A 19 -5.14 -25.11 3.61
CA LEU A 19 -4.88 -24.90 5.04
C LEU A 19 -6.12 -25.26 5.85
N SER A 20 -6.31 -26.56 6.09
CA SER A 20 -7.14 -27.08 7.17
C SER A 20 -6.65 -28.48 7.55
N PRO A 21 -6.80 -28.84 8.83
CA PRO A 21 -5.80 -28.71 9.86
C PRO A 21 -4.79 -29.86 9.77
N LEU A 22 -3.53 -29.58 9.44
CA LEU A 22 -2.46 -30.42 9.97
C LEU A 22 -2.11 -29.86 11.35
N MET A 23 -2.93 -30.22 12.34
CA MET A 23 -2.35 -30.52 13.65
C MET A 23 -1.13 -31.41 13.39
N PRO A 24 0.02 -31.20 14.04
CA PRO A 24 1.18 -32.03 13.82
C PRO A 24 0.79 -33.46 14.19
N VAL A 25 0.54 -34.30 13.17
CA VAL A 25 0.49 -35.74 13.38
C VAL A 25 1.93 -36.15 13.62
N VAL A 26 2.30 -36.22 14.89
CA VAL A 26 3.56 -36.78 15.36
C VAL A 26 3.54 -38.27 15.03
N ASN A 27 3.91 -38.60 13.80
CA ASN A 27 4.36 -39.93 13.42
C ASN A 27 5.77 -39.75 12.87
N SER A 28 6.76 -39.99 13.73
CA SER A 28 8.17 -40.14 13.37
C SER A 28 8.71 -39.07 12.39
N GLY A 29 8.96 -37.86 12.91
CA GLY A 29 10.19 -37.12 12.65
C GLY A 29 10.39 -36.43 11.29
N THR A 30 9.39 -35.78 10.72
CA THR A 30 9.65 -34.79 9.64
C THR A 30 8.62 -33.66 9.67
N LEU A 31 9.07 -32.43 9.94
CA LEU A 31 8.25 -31.22 9.80
C LEU A 31 8.59 -30.59 8.45
N SER A 32 7.62 -30.49 7.55
CA SER A 32 7.82 -29.90 6.22
C SER A 32 6.96 -28.64 6.12
N LEU A 33 7.58 -27.48 6.00
CA LEU A 33 6.90 -26.20 5.83
C LEU A 33 7.13 -25.75 4.38
N THR A 34 6.04 -25.56 3.62
CA THR A 34 6.12 -25.16 2.20
C THR A 34 5.53 -23.77 2.09
N ILE A 35 6.32 -22.80 1.61
CA ILE A 35 5.92 -21.40 1.41
C ILE A 35 6.19 -21.06 -0.06
N GLU A 36 5.23 -20.46 -0.75
CA GLU A 36 5.39 -20.05 -2.16
C GLU A 36 6.08 -18.69 -2.25
N SER A 37 7.11 -18.55 -3.10
CA SER A 37 7.93 -17.34 -3.13
C SER A 37 8.88 -17.29 -4.33
N LEU A 38 8.98 -16.13 -5.01
CA LEU A 38 9.77 -15.92 -6.21
C LEU A 38 11.21 -15.46 -5.90
N LEU A 39 12.26 -16.18 -6.34
CA LEU A 39 13.63 -15.71 -6.74
C LEU A 39 14.63 -16.91 -6.93
N PRO A 40 15.82 -16.73 -7.56
CA PRO A 40 16.55 -17.81 -8.25
C PRO A 40 17.50 -18.65 -7.38
N ILE A 41 17.93 -19.77 -7.97
CA ILE A 41 18.53 -20.95 -7.37
C ILE A 41 19.89 -20.69 -6.69
N ARG A 42 19.96 -20.91 -5.37
CA ARG A 42 21.13 -21.45 -4.67
C ARG A 42 20.64 -22.49 -3.64
N ARG A 43 21.05 -23.76 -3.77
CA ARG A 43 20.91 -24.73 -2.67
C ARG A 43 21.84 -24.30 -1.54
N ARG A 44 21.28 -23.88 -0.41
CA ARG A 44 22.03 -23.79 0.85
C ARG A 44 21.50 -24.85 1.79
N ARG A 45 22.41 -25.69 2.29
CA ARG A 45 22.15 -26.61 3.39
C ARG A 45 22.77 -25.95 4.62
N LEU A 46 21.94 -25.57 5.58
CA LEU A 46 22.39 -25.13 6.90
C LEU A 46 22.41 -26.37 7.78
N ILE A 47 23.61 -26.73 8.24
CA ILE A 47 23.82 -27.80 9.23
C ILE A 47 24.01 -27.05 10.55
N VAL A 48 23.04 -27.18 11.44
CA VAL A 48 23.01 -26.43 12.71
C VAL A 48 23.73 -27.23 13.80
N ASP A 49 23.62 -28.57 13.74
CA ASP A 49 24.38 -29.52 14.57
C ASP A 49 24.34 -30.92 13.89
N ASP A 50 25.11 -31.90 14.40
CA ASP A 50 25.16 -33.29 13.93
C ASP A 50 23.77 -33.98 13.91
N ASN A 51 22.77 -33.43 14.60
CA ASN A 51 21.42 -33.97 14.74
C ASN A 51 20.31 -33.18 14.01
N LEU A 52 20.57 -31.95 13.52
CA LEU A 52 19.57 -31.09 12.87
C LEU A 52 20.07 -30.58 11.51
N THR A 53 19.43 -31.07 10.44
CA THR A 53 19.69 -30.59 9.08
C THR A 53 18.49 -29.82 8.55
N ILE A 54 18.66 -28.50 8.30
CA ILE A 54 17.65 -27.67 7.65
C ILE A 54 17.98 -27.61 6.16
N GLY A 55 17.19 -28.33 5.35
CA GLY A 55 17.31 -28.36 3.91
C GLY A 55 16.30 -27.43 3.25
N VAL A 56 16.73 -26.26 2.78
CA VAL A 56 15.86 -25.39 1.97
C VAL A 56 16.01 -25.78 0.51
N ILE A 57 14.94 -26.32 -0.09
CA ILE A 57 14.89 -26.67 -1.51
C ILE A 57 13.94 -25.71 -2.21
N VAL A 58 14.50 -24.84 -3.03
CA VAL A 58 13.73 -23.97 -3.94
C VAL A 58 13.53 -24.72 -5.26
N LEU A 59 12.29 -25.07 -5.58
CA LEU A 59 11.91 -25.76 -6.81
C LEU A 59 11.21 -24.79 -7.77
N ARG A 60 11.59 -24.82 -9.05
CA ARG A 60 10.94 -24.05 -10.12
C ARG A 60 10.11 -24.98 -10.99
N GLN A 61 8.80 -24.77 -11.04
CA GLN A 61 7.91 -25.42 -12.00
C GLN A 61 6.95 -24.37 -12.56
N SER A 62 7.06 -24.08 -13.88
CA SER A 62 6.14 -23.25 -14.69
C SER A 62 5.49 -22.03 -13.99
N SER A 63 6.03 -20.83 -14.27
CA SER A 63 5.59 -19.50 -13.77
C SER A 63 5.45 -19.31 -12.25
N HIS A 64 5.54 -20.37 -11.44
CA HIS A 64 5.46 -20.37 -9.99
C HIS A 64 6.78 -20.92 -9.40
N ILE A 65 7.19 -20.41 -8.24
CA ILE A 65 8.38 -20.85 -7.51
C ILE A 65 7.95 -21.32 -6.12
N TYR A 66 8.29 -22.56 -5.78
CA TYR A 66 7.96 -23.21 -4.53
C TYR A 66 9.20 -23.20 -3.62
N ILE A 67 9.11 -22.62 -2.41
CA ILE A 67 10.11 -22.82 -1.35
C ILE A 67 9.62 -23.95 -0.45
N THR A 68 10.27 -25.10 -0.54
CA THR A 68 10.07 -26.19 0.42
C THR A 68 11.19 -26.13 1.44
N ALA A 69 10.88 -25.71 2.66
CA ALA A 69 11.77 -25.87 3.80
C ALA A 69 11.55 -27.29 4.36
N ARG A 70 12.51 -28.18 4.11
CA ARG A 70 12.49 -29.54 4.66
C ARG A 70 13.33 -29.54 5.94
N LEU A 71 12.67 -29.53 7.09
CA LEU A 71 13.30 -29.73 8.38
C LEU A 71 13.48 -31.24 8.60
N THR A 72 14.72 -31.72 8.59
CA THR A 72 15.01 -33.12 8.91
C THR A 72 15.64 -33.19 10.29
N ILE A 73 14.84 -33.61 11.27
CA ILE A 73 15.29 -33.86 12.64
C ILE A 73 15.77 -35.31 12.68
N VAL A 74 17.09 -35.53 12.82
CA VAL A 74 17.71 -36.85 12.65
C VAL A 74 17.67 -37.67 13.95
N SER A 75 17.43 -37.03 15.10
CA SER A 75 17.26 -37.74 16.38
C SER A 75 16.42 -36.94 17.38
N PHE A 76 15.60 -37.65 18.17
CA PHE A 76 14.93 -37.11 19.35
C PHE A 76 15.90 -37.17 20.52
N SER A 77 16.62 -36.08 20.75
CA SER A 77 17.08 -35.73 22.10
C SER A 77 15.86 -35.24 22.89
N THR A 78 15.69 -35.67 24.15
CA THR A 78 14.57 -35.22 25.01
C THR A 78 14.68 -33.75 25.41
N GLU A 79 15.80 -33.10 25.09
CA GLU A 79 16.03 -31.67 25.24
C GLU A 79 16.60 -31.13 23.91
N LEU A 80 15.89 -30.19 23.28
CA LEU A 80 16.41 -29.44 22.14
C LEU A 80 17.59 -28.61 22.62
N ASP A 81 18.73 -28.69 21.92
CA ASP A 81 19.95 -27.99 22.32
C ASP A 81 19.76 -26.46 22.25
N PRO A 82 19.97 -25.72 23.34
CA PRO A 82 19.95 -24.25 23.35
C PRO A 82 20.89 -23.61 22.31
N SER A 83 21.94 -24.33 21.86
CA SER A 83 22.87 -23.89 20.81
C SER A 83 22.21 -23.66 19.44
N ILE A 84 21.02 -24.22 19.20
CA ILE A 84 20.28 -24.06 17.93
C ILE A 84 19.96 -22.58 17.65
N CYS A 85 19.61 -21.81 18.69
CA CYS A 85 19.39 -20.37 18.56
C CYS A 85 20.72 -19.61 18.39
N ALA A 86 21.78 -20.04 19.08
CA ALA A 86 23.11 -19.44 18.98
C ALA A 86 23.73 -19.55 17.57
N ALA A 87 23.32 -20.54 16.77
CA ALA A 87 23.73 -20.65 15.37
C ALA A 87 23.29 -19.45 14.48
N PHE A 88 22.40 -18.59 14.98
CA PHE A 88 21.92 -17.39 14.31
C PHE A 88 22.41 -16.09 14.97
N GLU A 89 23.34 -16.15 15.92
CA GLU A 89 23.89 -14.98 16.63
C GLU A 89 24.40 -13.91 15.66
N ASP A 90 25.26 -14.27 14.70
CA ASP A 90 25.77 -13.35 13.67
C ASP A 90 24.66 -12.63 12.87
N ILE A 91 23.51 -13.28 12.66
CA ILE A 91 22.37 -12.70 11.92
C ILE A 91 21.56 -11.75 12.82
N LEU A 92 21.48 -12.07 14.11
CA LEU A 92 20.69 -11.32 15.09
C LEU A 92 21.46 -10.12 15.68
N GLU A 93 22.78 -10.05 15.52
CA GLU A 93 23.58 -8.89 15.94
C GLU A 93 23.25 -7.61 15.15
N GLU A 94 22.90 -7.72 13.87
CA GLU A 94 22.54 -6.57 13.04
C GLU A 94 21.07 -6.19 13.28
N MET A 95 20.85 -5.00 13.84
CA MET A 95 19.51 -4.42 13.97
C MET A 95 19.10 -3.73 12.67
N PRO A 96 17.87 -3.98 12.17
CA PRO A 96 17.36 -3.27 11.02
C PRO A 96 17.20 -1.77 11.31
N SER A 97 17.25 -0.95 10.27
CA SER A 97 17.15 0.51 10.40
C SER A 97 16.25 1.12 9.31
N GLY A 98 15.88 2.38 9.49
CA GLY A 98 14.99 3.09 8.56
C GLY A 98 13.58 2.50 8.49
N LEU A 99 13.14 1.81 9.54
CA LEU A 99 11.81 1.22 9.65
C LEU A 99 10.76 2.32 9.82
N ASP A 100 9.59 2.11 9.23
CA ASP A 100 8.42 2.96 9.46
C ASP A 100 7.91 2.74 10.90
N PRO A 101 7.75 3.80 11.73
CA PRO A 101 7.24 3.66 13.09
C PRO A 101 5.83 3.08 13.12
N CYS A 102 5.54 2.22 14.10
CA CYS A 102 4.23 1.60 14.21
C CYS A 102 3.19 2.58 14.73
N PRO A 103 2.00 2.68 14.10
CA PRO A 103 0.86 3.39 14.67
C PRO A 103 0.53 2.91 16.09
N CYS A 104 0.16 3.81 17.00
CA CYS A 104 -0.17 3.40 18.37
C CYS A 104 -1.53 2.67 18.49
N THR A 105 -2.37 2.75 17.44
CA THR A 105 -3.72 2.14 17.43
C THR A 105 -3.97 1.37 16.14
N GLU A 106 -4.79 0.33 16.21
CA GLU A 106 -5.23 -0.45 15.06
C GLU A 106 -5.89 0.45 14.00
N MET A 107 -6.73 1.39 14.43
CA MET A 107 -7.38 2.36 13.55
C MET A 107 -6.37 3.26 12.84
N GLY A 108 -5.29 3.64 13.54
CA GLY A 108 -4.16 4.36 12.94
C GLY A 108 -3.49 3.54 11.84
N ALA A 109 -3.23 2.26 12.07
CA ALA A 109 -2.64 1.37 11.07
C ALA A 109 -3.52 1.10 9.85
N LEU A 110 -4.84 1.05 10.02
CA LEU A 110 -5.79 0.95 8.92
C LEU A 110 -5.81 2.23 8.06
N ALA A 111 -5.70 3.39 8.71
CA ALA A 111 -5.70 4.69 8.05
C ALA A 111 -4.37 4.98 7.35
N ASP A 112 -3.25 4.52 7.92
CA ASP A 112 -1.91 4.75 7.40
C ASP A 112 -1.62 3.90 6.17
N THR A 113 -1.42 4.57 5.03
CA THR A 113 -1.16 3.91 3.75
C THR A 113 0.23 3.27 3.65
N ASN A 114 1.14 3.61 4.57
CA ASN A 114 2.43 2.94 4.68
C ASN A 114 2.30 1.53 5.27
N PHE A 115 1.14 1.16 5.80
CA PHE A 115 0.89 -0.15 6.39
C PHE A 115 -0.22 -0.91 5.64
N GLN A 116 -0.08 -2.23 5.63
CA GLN A 116 -1.07 -3.16 5.07
C GLN A 116 -1.32 -4.28 6.07
N GLU A 117 -2.55 -4.77 6.14
CA GLU A 117 -2.88 -5.91 6.99
C GLU A 117 -1.98 -7.11 6.62
N SER A 118 -1.47 -7.80 7.65
CA SER A 118 -0.63 -8.99 7.54
C SER A 118 -0.85 -9.87 8.76
N SER A 119 -2.08 -10.34 8.93
CA SER A 119 -2.53 -11.16 10.07
C SER A 119 -2.43 -12.67 9.80
N GLU A 120 -1.78 -13.07 8.71
CA GLU A 120 -1.66 -14.48 8.36
C GLU A 120 -0.82 -15.24 9.40
N PHE A 121 -1.38 -16.34 9.93
CA PHE A 121 -0.74 -17.17 10.97
C PHE A 121 -0.37 -16.39 12.24
N ILE A 122 -1.15 -15.36 12.58
CA ILE A 122 -0.96 -14.55 13.79
C ILE A 122 -0.86 -15.41 15.06
N ASP A 123 -1.73 -16.42 15.20
CA ASP A 123 -1.73 -17.35 16.34
C ASP A 123 -0.43 -18.16 16.48
N PHE A 124 0.38 -18.25 15.42
CA PHE A 124 1.64 -18.98 15.42
C PHE A 124 2.85 -18.07 15.61
N PHE A 125 2.93 -16.97 14.86
CA PHE A 125 4.10 -16.07 14.88
C PHE A 125 4.01 -14.97 15.95
N HIS A 126 2.79 -14.55 16.29
CA HIS A 126 2.49 -13.38 17.11
C HIS A 126 1.39 -13.70 18.13
N GLU A 127 1.61 -14.78 18.88
CA GLU A 127 0.68 -15.26 19.90
C GLU A 127 0.27 -14.11 20.85
N GLY A 128 -1.04 -14.00 21.13
CA GLY A 128 -1.60 -12.92 21.95
C GLY A 128 -2.03 -11.68 21.16
N SER A 129 -1.65 -11.53 19.89
CA SER A 129 -2.13 -10.45 19.03
C SER A 129 -3.43 -10.80 18.29
N SER A 130 -4.31 -9.81 18.09
CA SER A 130 -5.58 -9.98 17.36
C SER A 130 -5.48 -9.63 15.88
N ILE A 131 -4.60 -8.69 15.52
CA ILE A 131 -4.39 -8.24 14.15
C ILE A 131 -2.97 -7.69 14.00
N CYS A 132 -2.39 -7.84 12.81
CA CYS A 132 -1.07 -7.32 12.48
C CYS A 132 -1.08 -6.54 11.17
N PHE A 133 -0.21 -5.55 11.08
CA PHE A 133 0.01 -4.73 9.90
C PHE A 133 1.50 -4.68 9.60
N ARG A 134 1.87 -4.81 8.33
CA ARG A 134 3.27 -4.74 7.89
C ARG A 134 3.49 -3.53 6.99
N SER A 135 4.70 -2.98 7.02
CA SER A 135 5.10 -1.90 6.12
C SER A 135 4.89 -2.33 4.66
N ALA A 136 4.13 -1.51 3.94
CA ALA A 136 3.78 -1.71 2.56
C ALA A 136 5.03 -1.62 1.69
N THR A 137 5.98 -0.74 1.97
CA THR A 137 7.27 -0.71 1.25
C THR A 137 8.43 -1.17 2.10
N PRO A 138 9.47 -1.77 1.48
CA PRO A 138 10.75 -1.94 2.13
C PRO A 138 11.34 -0.57 2.46
N SER A 139 12.06 -0.48 3.58
CA SER A 139 12.85 0.70 3.91
C SER A 139 13.98 0.93 2.89
N SER A 140 14.69 2.05 3.03
CA SER A 140 15.91 2.32 2.27
C SER A 140 17.01 1.26 2.43
N THR A 141 16.98 0.50 3.54
CA THR A 141 17.88 -0.64 3.79
C THR A 141 17.26 -2.00 3.41
N ASN A 142 16.10 -1.98 2.76
CA ASN A 142 15.28 -3.13 2.38
C ASN A 142 14.62 -3.87 3.55
N SER A 143 14.60 -3.27 4.73
CA SER A 143 14.00 -3.81 5.95
C SER A 143 12.48 -3.59 5.97
N GLY A 144 11.78 -4.26 6.88
CA GLY A 144 10.33 -4.15 7.00
C GLY A 144 9.89 -4.07 8.46
N GLN A 145 8.78 -3.38 8.73
CA GLN A 145 8.21 -3.32 10.07
C GLN A 145 6.90 -4.11 10.11
N GLN A 146 6.69 -4.93 11.14
CA GLN A 146 5.40 -5.54 11.44
C GLN A 146 4.92 -5.11 12.83
N CYS A 147 3.75 -4.48 12.85
CA CYS A 147 3.08 -3.91 14.00
C CYS A 147 1.86 -4.76 14.34
N CYS A 148 1.74 -5.23 15.56
CA CYS A 148 0.61 -6.06 15.97
C CYS A 148 -0.13 -5.45 17.14
N TYR A 149 -1.44 -5.68 17.17
CA TYR A 149 -2.36 -4.99 18.06
C TYR A 149 -3.20 -6.00 18.82
N THR A 150 -3.66 -5.59 20.01
CA THR A 150 -4.58 -6.35 20.85
C THR A 150 -5.53 -5.37 21.50
N ASP A 151 -6.84 -5.65 21.43
CA ASP A 151 -7.88 -4.74 21.90
C ASP A 151 -7.75 -3.30 21.31
N GLY A 152 -7.27 -3.21 20.07
CA GLY A 152 -7.13 -1.96 19.31
C GLY A 152 -5.88 -1.12 19.64
N ILE A 153 -5.00 -1.58 20.54
CA ILE A 153 -3.77 -0.87 20.96
C ILE A 153 -2.54 -1.69 20.56
N ILE A 154 -1.42 -1.03 20.27
CA ILE A 154 -0.15 -1.67 19.95
C ILE A 154 0.24 -2.69 21.04
N ASN A 155 0.54 -3.91 20.65
CA ASN A 155 0.95 -4.99 21.54
C ASN A 155 2.49 -5.04 21.62
N LEU A 156 3.03 -4.91 22.83
CA LEU A 156 4.46 -4.88 23.13
C LEU A 156 4.93 -6.13 23.88
N GLU A 157 4.09 -7.16 23.98
CA GLU A 157 4.51 -8.46 24.51
C GLU A 157 5.61 -9.08 23.65
N ILE A 158 6.42 -9.96 24.26
CA ILE A 158 7.53 -10.62 23.57
C ILE A 158 6.98 -11.42 22.39
N GLY A 159 7.42 -11.08 21.18
CA GLY A 159 7.00 -11.74 19.94
C GLY A 159 5.74 -11.14 19.30
N ALA A 160 5.13 -10.12 19.89
CA ALA A 160 3.92 -9.50 19.34
C ALA A 160 4.17 -8.84 17.97
N GLY A 161 5.20 -8.01 17.82
CA GLY A 161 5.60 -7.40 16.53
C GLY A 161 7.07 -7.69 16.18
N THR A 162 7.48 -7.37 14.95
CA THR A 162 8.86 -7.60 14.48
C THR A 162 9.40 -6.46 13.62
N ALA A 163 10.61 -6.03 13.95
CA ALA A 163 11.50 -5.29 13.08
C ALA A 163 12.24 -6.27 12.16
N ASP A 164 11.78 -6.49 10.92
CA ASP A 164 12.36 -7.47 9.99
C ASP A 164 13.59 -6.91 9.26
N THR A 165 14.68 -7.67 9.22
CA THR A 165 15.92 -7.37 8.47
C THR A 165 15.64 -7.13 7.01
N TYR A 166 14.83 -8.03 6.43
CA TYR A 166 14.38 -7.93 5.05
C TYR A 166 12.87 -7.93 5.00
N SER A 167 12.32 -6.90 4.39
CA SER A 167 10.89 -6.88 4.08
C SER A 167 10.57 -8.04 3.14
N PRO A 168 9.49 -8.80 3.37
CA PRO A 168 9.00 -9.78 2.41
C PRO A 168 8.62 -9.11 1.08
N ASN A 169 8.34 -7.79 1.10
CA ASN A 169 8.11 -6.99 -0.08
C ASN A 169 9.36 -6.71 -0.92
N PHE A 170 10.56 -6.83 -0.32
CA PHE A 170 11.82 -6.76 -1.04
C PHE A 170 12.23 -8.13 -1.55
N ASN A 171 12.37 -9.09 -0.62
CA ASN A 171 12.80 -10.44 -0.93
C ASN A 171 12.35 -11.42 0.15
N ILE A 172 11.27 -12.14 -0.16
CA ILE A 172 10.67 -13.15 0.71
C ILE A 172 11.63 -14.29 1.10
N ALA A 173 12.60 -14.66 0.26
CA ALA A 173 13.58 -15.69 0.61
C ALA A 173 14.62 -15.19 1.62
N LEU A 174 15.01 -13.92 1.52
CA LEU A 174 15.87 -13.28 2.53
C LEU A 174 15.08 -13.09 3.84
N HIS A 175 13.86 -12.57 3.79
CA HIS A 175 12.98 -12.48 4.95
C HIS A 175 12.86 -13.84 5.68
N PHE A 176 12.60 -14.91 4.93
CA PHE A 176 12.54 -16.25 5.52
C PHE A 176 13.86 -16.67 6.17
N THR A 177 15.00 -16.37 5.55
CA THR A 177 16.31 -16.81 6.02
C THR A 177 16.80 -16.03 7.24
N TYR A 178 16.55 -14.72 7.27
CA TYR A 178 17.14 -13.80 8.25
C TYR A 178 16.16 -13.37 9.35
N ASP A 179 14.86 -13.63 9.19
CA ASP A 179 13.84 -13.26 10.18
C ASP A 179 13.04 -14.49 10.63
N VAL A 180 12.45 -15.26 9.70
CA VAL A 180 11.59 -16.41 10.05
C VAL A 180 12.37 -17.62 10.60
N LEU A 181 13.51 -17.99 10.01
CA LEU A 181 14.32 -19.11 10.48
C LEU A 181 14.92 -18.86 11.88
N PRO A 182 15.51 -17.68 12.18
CA PRO A 182 15.94 -17.34 13.53
C PRO A 182 14.78 -17.34 14.54
N TRP A 183 13.61 -16.80 14.18
CA TRP A 183 12.42 -16.87 15.04
C TRP A 183 12.05 -18.33 15.35
N PHE A 184 12.02 -19.20 14.35
CA PHE A 184 11.67 -20.61 14.54
C PHE A 184 12.70 -21.33 15.44
N ALA A 185 13.99 -21.06 15.24
CA ALA A 185 15.06 -21.62 16.06
C ALA A 185 14.99 -21.14 17.53
N CYS A 186 14.80 -19.84 17.73
CA CYS A 186 14.85 -19.22 19.05
C CYS A 186 13.51 -19.30 19.80
N CYS A 187 12.40 -18.88 19.20
CA CYS A 187 11.09 -18.85 19.86
C CYS A 187 10.44 -20.24 19.90
N TYR A 188 10.36 -20.95 18.78
CA TYR A 188 9.60 -22.20 18.70
C TYR A 188 10.36 -23.43 19.22
N LEU A 189 11.62 -23.61 18.83
CA LEU A 189 12.38 -24.82 19.20
C LEU A 189 13.04 -24.74 20.58
N THR A 190 13.60 -23.59 20.95
CA THR A 190 14.45 -23.46 22.15
C THR A 190 13.82 -22.61 23.26
N ASN A 191 12.60 -22.10 23.06
CA ASN A 191 11.89 -21.22 24.00
C ASN A 191 12.73 -20.01 24.47
N ASN A 192 13.68 -19.57 23.65
CA ASN A 192 14.56 -18.44 23.87
C ASN A 192 14.09 -17.22 23.05
N CYS A 193 12.78 -16.96 23.08
CA CYS A 193 12.19 -15.90 22.25
C CYS A 193 12.67 -14.50 22.67
N GLY A 194 13.03 -14.31 23.94
CA GLY A 194 13.60 -13.05 24.43
C GLY A 194 14.89 -12.65 23.69
N TYR A 195 15.73 -13.62 23.28
CA TYR A 195 16.92 -13.32 22.49
C TYR A 195 16.55 -12.82 21.10
N TYR A 196 15.65 -13.51 20.40
CA TYR A 196 15.14 -13.06 19.10
C TYR A 196 14.48 -11.68 19.20
N SER A 197 13.57 -11.47 20.14
CA SER A 197 12.87 -10.20 20.33
C SER A 197 13.78 -9.06 20.77
N SER A 198 14.95 -9.33 21.36
CA SER A 198 15.95 -8.29 21.62
C SER A 198 16.62 -7.77 20.35
N ALA A 199 16.76 -8.63 19.34
CA ALA A 199 17.32 -8.30 18.03
C ALA A 199 16.26 -7.83 17.02
N ARG A 200 15.00 -8.25 17.21
CA ARG A 200 13.85 -7.95 16.36
C ARG A 200 12.70 -7.44 17.25
N PRO A 201 12.87 -6.29 17.92
CA PRO A 201 11.89 -5.79 18.89
C PRO A 201 10.58 -5.38 18.21
N ALA A 202 9.50 -5.45 18.97
CA ALA A 202 8.28 -4.73 18.64
C ALA A 202 8.52 -3.22 18.79
N ASP A 203 7.99 -2.42 17.88
CA ASP A 203 8.07 -0.97 17.96
C ASP A 203 7.06 -0.44 18.98
N ASP A 204 7.49 0.50 19.83
CA ASP A 204 6.69 1.02 20.94
C ASP A 204 5.81 2.21 20.56
N CYS A 205 5.70 2.49 19.25
CA CYS A 205 4.99 3.61 18.64
C CYS A 205 5.48 5.00 19.07
N SER A 206 6.55 5.12 19.85
CA SER A 206 7.00 6.41 20.41
C SER A 206 7.48 7.39 19.34
N ALA A 207 7.95 6.88 18.20
CA ALA A 207 8.37 7.66 17.04
C ALA A 207 7.24 7.85 16.01
N TYR A 208 6.04 7.34 16.27
CA TYR A 208 4.93 7.45 15.33
C TYR A 208 4.30 8.84 15.35
N GLU A 209 4.32 9.46 14.18
CA GLU A 209 3.57 10.68 13.90
C GLU A 209 2.47 10.33 12.91
N SER A 210 1.21 10.59 13.31
CA SER A 210 0.07 10.36 12.43
C SER A 210 0.31 11.14 11.13
N PRO A 211 0.27 10.47 9.97
CA PRO A 211 0.55 11.14 8.74
C PRO A 211 -0.57 12.14 8.42
N PHE A 212 -0.24 13.20 7.69
CA PHE A 212 -1.20 14.19 7.27
C PHE A 212 -1.99 13.66 6.07
N VAL A 213 -3.30 13.55 6.26
CA VAL A 213 -4.20 12.93 5.29
C VAL A 213 -5.05 14.00 4.64
N ALA A 214 -4.88 14.19 3.33
CA ALA A 214 -5.88 14.84 2.50
C ALA A 214 -6.76 13.76 1.85
N ASN A 215 -8.07 13.93 1.92
CA ASN A 215 -9.03 13.02 1.30
C ASN A 215 -10.21 13.76 0.68
N THR A 216 -10.87 13.08 -0.24
CA THR A 216 -12.17 13.51 -0.76
C THR A 216 -13.20 12.43 -0.45
N GLN A 217 -14.09 12.70 0.51
CA GLN A 217 -15.15 11.77 0.89
C GLN A 217 -16.31 11.88 -0.12
N GLY A 218 -16.07 11.39 -1.33
CA GLY A 218 -16.94 11.58 -2.49
C GLY A 218 -16.82 13.00 -3.05
N ASP A 219 -16.48 13.11 -4.33
CA ASP A 219 -16.62 14.40 -5.00
C ASP A 219 -18.05 14.90 -4.89
N PRO A 220 -18.24 16.21 -4.67
CA PRO A 220 -17.25 17.29 -4.82
C PRO A 220 -16.60 17.81 -3.51
N HIS A 221 -16.48 16.97 -2.48
CA HIS A 221 -16.01 17.41 -1.16
C HIS A 221 -14.50 17.23 -0.97
N PHE A 222 -13.81 18.34 -0.73
CA PHE A 222 -12.38 18.41 -0.46
C PHE A 222 -12.12 18.49 1.04
N THR A 223 -11.07 17.80 1.49
CA THR A 223 -10.36 18.08 2.75
C THR A 223 -8.90 18.35 2.40
N THR A 224 -8.43 19.57 2.67
CA THR A 224 -7.03 19.98 2.42
C THR A 224 -6.07 19.26 3.37
N LEU A 225 -4.77 19.40 3.12
CA LEU A 225 -3.71 18.82 3.94
C LEU A 225 -3.70 19.38 5.39
N ASP A 226 -4.24 20.59 5.60
CA ASP A 226 -4.40 21.22 6.92
C ASP A 226 -5.81 21.02 7.52
N GLY A 227 -6.70 20.33 6.80
CA GLY A 227 -8.02 19.91 7.28
C GLY A 227 -9.19 20.84 6.94
N LEU A 228 -8.98 21.86 6.11
CA LEU A 228 -10.07 22.70 5.60
C LEU A 228 -11.01 21.87 4.71
N GLN A 229 -12.30 21.91 5.02
CA GLN A 229 -13.33 21.30 4.20
C GLN A 229 -14.02 22.32 3.31
N TYR A 230 -14.09 22.04 2.01
CA TYR A 230 -14.82 22.87 1.05
C TYR A 230 -15.39 22.04 -0.10
N THR A 231 -16.25 22.66 -0.91
CA THR A 231 -16.87 21.99 -2.07
C THR A 231 -16.47 22.69 -3.36
N PHE A 232 -16.00 21.92 -4.33
CA PHE A 232 -15.67 22.40 -5.67
C PHE A 232 -16.05 21.37 -6.74
N ASN A 233 -16.77 21.81 -7.77
CA ASN A 233 -17.16 20.93 -8.87
C ASN A 233 -16.59 21.46 -10.19
N GLY A 234 -15.42 20.98 -10.58
CA GLY A 234 -14.81 21.29 -11.87
C GLY A 234 -15.15 20.26 -12.95
N ALA A 235 -15.07 20.65 -14.22
CA ALA A 235 -15.03 19.70 -15.33
C ALA A 235 -13.79 19.98 -16.17
N GLY A 236 -12.77 19.13 -16.03
CA GLY A 236 -11.42 19.43 -16.48
C GLY A 236 -10.36 18.61 -15.76
N GLU A 237 -9.11 18.96 -16.04
CA GLU A 237 -7.94 18.46 -15.31
C GLU A 237 -7.43 19.56 -14.38
N PHE A 238 -7.20 19.21 -13.12
CA PHE A 238 -6.84 20.15 -12.07
C PHE A 238 -5.61 19.69 -11.29
N THR A 239 -4.80 20.66 -10.86
CA THR A 239 -3.68 20.42 -9.94
C THR A 239 -4.25 20.24 -8.54
N LEU A 240 -4.17 19.01 -8.01
CA LEU A 240 -4.55 18.73 -6.63
C LEU A 240 -3.47 19.17 -5.66
N ALA A 241 -2.22 18.77 -5.94
CA ALA A 241 -1.07 19.16 -5.14
C ALA A 241 0.20 19.14 -5.99
N ILE A 242 1.06 20.13 -5.79
CA ILE A 242 2.41 20.20 -6.35
C ILE A 242 3.40 20.61 -5.27
N SER A 243 4.65 20.18 -5.44
CA SER A 243 5.79 20.76 -4.72
C SER A 243 6.93 20.99 -5.69
N PRO A 244 7.21 22.25 -6.09
CA PRO A 244 8.35 22.57 -6.93
C PRO A 244 9.68 22.14 -6.31
N LEU A 245 9.80 22.25 -4.98
CA LEU A 245 11.03 21.87 -4.24
C LEU A 245 11.34 20.38 -4.36
N TYR A 246 10.33 19.52 -4.26
CA TYR A 246 10.47 18.06 -4.33
C TYR A 246 10.10 17.47 -5.70
N ASN A 247 9.88 18.33 -6.71
CA ASN A 247 9.45 17.93 -8.05
C ASN A 247 8.29 16.90 -7.98
N PHE A 248 7.29 17.21 -7.15
CA PHE A 248 6.10 16.40 -6.93
C PHE A 248 4.92 17.01 -7.65
N THR A 249 4.15 16.17 -8.35
CA THR A 249 2.93 16.58 -9.05
C THR A 249 1.85 15.53 -8.84
N PHE A 250 0.67 15.97 -8.42
CA PHE A 250 -0.55 15.18 -8.34
C PHE A 250 -1.71 15.94 -9.00
N GLN A 251 -2.26 15.35 -10.05
CA GLN A 251 -3.32 15.90 -10.87
C GLN A 251 -4.53 14.96 -10.88
N ALA A 252 -5.72 15.53 -11.02
CA ALA A 252 -6.95 14.78 -11.16
C ALA A 252 -7.78 15.26 -12.35
N ARG A 253 -8.49 14.33 -12.98
CA ARG A 253 -9.51 14.60 -13.99
C ARG A 253 -10.88 14.46 -13.35
N MET A 254 -11.67 15.52 -13.45
CA MET A 254 -13.06 15.58 -13.02
C MET A 254 -13.95 15.68 -14.25
N GLU A 255 -14.97 14.83 -14.34
CA GLU A 255 -15.96 14.86 -15.43
C GLU A 255 -17.37 15.06 -14.88
N ILE A 256 -18.26 15.60 -15.72
CA ILE A 256 -19.65 15.87 -15.33
C ILE A 256 -20.37 14.55 -15.06
N TYR A 257 -20.95 14.42 -13.88
CA TYR A 257 -21.68 13.21 -13.48
C TYR A 257 -23.09 13.21 -14.07
N LEU A 258 -23.40 12.28 -14.98
CA LEU A 258 -24.76 12.01 -15.51
C LEU A 258 -25.57 13.27 -15.93
N ASN A 259 -24.93 14.28 -16.52
CA ASN A 259 -25.54 15.58 -16.87
C ASN A 259 -26.16 16.33 -15.67
N THR A 260 -25.66 16.09 -14.46
CA THR A 260 -26.01 16.86 -13.27
C THR A 260 -25.12 18.10 -13.15
N GLY A 261 -25.37 18.95 -12.15
CA GLY A 261 -24.49 20.05 -11.78
C GLY A 261 -23.29 19.61 -10.92
N ALA A 262 -22.99 18.30 -10.88
CA ALA A 262 -21.90 17.73 -10.08
C ALA A 262 -20.82 17.08 -10.96
N SER A 263 -19.61 17.00 -10.44
CA SER A 263 -18.48 16.33 -11.08
C SER A 263 -18.00 15.13 -10.26
N VAL A 264 -17.27 14.22 -10.91
CA VAL A 264 -16.64 13.06 -10.27
C VAL A 264 -15.22 12.82 -10.81
N TYR A 265 -14.33 12.29 -9.97
CA TYR A 265 -13.01 11.83 -10.38
C TYR A 265 -13.12 10.63 -11.32
N THR A 266 -12.52 10.78 -12.50
CA THR A 266 -12.43 9.70 -13.49
C THR A 266 -10.99 9.33 -13.82
N ALA A 267 -10.01 10.14 -13.44
CA ALA A 267 -8.60 9.81 -13.54
C ALA A 267 -7.73 10.55 -12.52
N PHE A 268 -6.59 9.95 -12.20
CA PHE A 268 -5.52 10.51 -11.40
C PHE A 268 -4.20 10.32 -12.11
N ALA A 269 -3.30 11.30 -12.03
CA ALA A 269 -1.92 11.19 -12.48
C ALA A 269 -0.98 11.75 -11.41
N ILE A 270 0.08 11.00 -11.09
CA ILE A 270 0.99 11.33 -9.99
C ILE A 270 2.43 10.94 -10.32
N GLN A 271 3.37 11.80 -9.96
CA GLN A 271 4.81 11.60 -10.15
C GLN A 271 5.62 12.33 -9.07
N THR A 272 6.77 11.78 -8.68
CA THR A 272 7.72 12.40 -7.75
C THR A 272 9.14 12.36 -8.34
N HIS A 273 9.91 13.44 -8.25
CA HIS A 273 11.32 13.49 -8.66
C HIS A 273 11.57 12.84 -10.05
N ASN A 274 12.30 11.72 -10.07
CA ASN A 274 12.61 10.92 -11.25
C ASN A 274 11.90 9.55 -11.22
N SER A 275 10.83 9.41 -10.45
CA SER A 275 10.03 8.19 -10.42
C SER A 275 9.34 7.97 -11.76
N SER A 276 8.92 6.73 -11.99
CA SER A 276 7.92 6.44 -13.02
C SER A 276 6.64 7.24 -12.75
N LYS A 277 6.01 7.72 -13.81
CA LYS A 277 4.71 8.39 -13.76
C LYS A 277 3.60 7.34 -13.67
N ILE A 278 2.71 7.51 -12.70
CA ILE A 278 1.57 6.64 -12.50
C ILE A 278 0.30 7.38 -12.89
N GLN A 279 -0.53 6.75 -13.71
CA GLN A 279 -1.87 7.25 -14.03
C GLN A 279 -2.89 6.13 -13.90
N LEU A 280 -4.02 6.44 -13.29
CA LEU A 280 -5.20 5.57 -13.26
C LEU A 280 -6.34 6.32 -13.93
N GLN A 281 -7.09 5.65 -14.79
CA GLN A 281 -8.27 6.24 -15.41
C GLN A 281 -9.37 5.21 -15.65
N ARG A 282 -10.61 5.68 -15.69
CA ARG A 282 -11.74 4.89 -16.19
C ARG A 282 -11.73 4.93 -17.71
N ASN A 283 -11.97 3.79 -18.35
CA ASN A 283 -12.24 3.72 -19.78
C ASN A 283 -13.75 3.88 -20.07
N ILE A 284 -14.11 3.93 -21.35
CA ILE A 284 -15.50 4.05 -21.82
C ILE A 284 -16.41 2.87 -21.39
N LEU A 285 -15.83 1.78 -20.92
CA LEU A 285 -16.55 0.59 -20.41
C LEU A 285 -16.59 0.57 -18.86
N ASN A 286 -16.25 1.68 -18.20
CA ASN A 286 -16.16 1.80 -16.75
C ASN A 286 -15.14 0.84 -16.10
N GLN A 287 -14.12 0.42 -16.85
CA GLN A 287 -13.00 -0.38 -16.33
C GLN A 287 -11.83 0.51 -15.96
N THR A 288 -11.06 0.12 -14.95
CA THR A 288 -9.85 0.83 -14.54
C THR A 288 -8.66 0.42 -15.42
N LEU A 289 -8.04 1.40 -16.06
CA LEU A 289 -6.77 1.30 -16.76
C LEU A 289 -5.67 1.91 -15.89
N ILE A 290 -4.54 1.21 -15.79
CA ILE A 290 -3.34 1.70 -15.11
C ILE A 290 -2.26 1.93 -16.15
N PHE A 291 -1.62 3.09 -16.07
CA PHE A 291 -0.49 3.50 -16.90
C PHE A 291 0.75 3.67 -16.03
N ILE A 292 1.86 3.10 -16.49
CA ILE A 292 3.21 3.34 -15.92
C ILE A 292 4.07 3.83 -17.08
N ASP A 293 4.58 5.06 -16.99
CA ASP A 293 5.40 5.69 -18.05
C ASP A 293 4.77 5.58 -19.46
N ASN A 294 3.44 5.77 -19.53
CA ASN A 294 2.58 5.67 -20.72
C ASN A 294 2.25 4.25 -21.21
N GLU A 295 2.80 3.20 -20.61
CA GLU A 295 2.40 1.82 -20.91
C GLU A 295 1.17 1.45 -20.08
N SER A 296 0.05 1.14 -20.76
CA SER A 296 -1.21 0.78 -20.12
C SER A 296 -1.38 -0.73 -19.95
N PHE A 297 -1.97 -1.15 -18.83
CA PHE A 297 -2.50 -2.49 -18.64
C PHE A 297 -3.88 -2.41 -17.97
N GLN A 298 -4.72 -3.42 -18.23
CA GLN A 298 -6.00 -3.53 -17.56
C GLN A 298 -5.82 -4.27 -16.25
N LEU A 299 -6.51 -3.82 -15.21
CA LEU A 299 -6.50 -4.45 -13.89
C LEU A 299 -6.92 -5.94 -13.94
N LYS A 300 -7.74 -6.32 -14.93
CA LYS A 300 -8.28 -7.68 -15.11
C LYS A 300 -7.39 -8.58 -15.99
N ASP A 301 -6.37 -8.04 -16.65
CA ASP A 301 -5.51 -8.79 -17.57
C ASP A 301 -4.23 -9.26 -16.86
N GLY A 302 -4.31 -10.39 -16.16
CA GLY A 302 -3.15 -11.07 -15.57
C GLY A 302 -2.78 -10.52 -14.19
N ILE A 303 -3.04 -11.33 -13.16
CA ILE A 303 -2.96 -10.99 -11.73
C ILE A 303 -1.51 -10.63 -11.35
N LEU A 304 -1.19 -9.34 -11.41
CA LEU A 304 -0.08 -8.76 -10.66
C LEU A 304 -0.68 -7.80 -9.65
N LEU A 305 -1.02 -8.34 -8.47
CA LEU A 305 -1.45 -7.56 -7.30
C LEU A 305 -0.38 -6.58 -6.80
N LYS A 306 0.84 -6.68 -7.36
CA LYS A 306 1.97 -5.80 -7.07
C LYS A 306 2.80 -5.56 -8.32
N ARG A 307 3.16 -4.29 -8.56
CA ARG A 307 4.09 -3.88 -9.63
C ARG A 307 5.10 -2.88 -9.08
N ILE A 308 6.38 -3.16 -9.31
CA ILE A 308 7.49 -2.27 -8.92
C ILE A 308 8.00 -1.60 -10.20
N ALA A 309 8.09 -0.28 -10.17
CA ALA A 309 8.67 0.54 -11.22
C ALA A 309 9.74 1.47 -10.60
N ASN A 310 10.30 2.39 -11.39
CA ASN A 310 11.37 3.23 -10.89
C ASN A 310 10.86 4.16 -9.77
N GLY A 311 11.37 4.02 -8.55
CA GLY A 311 11.02 4.86 -7.41
C GLY A 311 9.57 4.78 -6.94
N VAL A 312 8.77 3.82 -7.43
CA VAL A 312 7.35 3.66 -7.08
C VAL A 312 6.92 2.19 -7.08
N THR A 313 6.11 1.84 -6.10
CA THR A 313 5.47 0.51 -5.98
C THR A 313 3.96 0.66 -5.99
N LEU A 314 3.30 -0.11 -6.84
CA LEU A 314 1.85 -0.19 -6.94
C LEU A 314 1.38 -1.51 -6.34
N ARG A 315 0.29 -1.47 -5.58
CA ARG A 315 -0.43 -2.63 -5.09
C ARG A 315 -1.91 -2.51 -5.36
N ILE A 316 -2.52 -3.63 -5.69
CA ILE A 316 -3.94 -3.73 -5.99
C ILE A 316 -4.52 -4.76 -5.02
N THR A 317 -5.64 -4.43 -4.39
CA THR A 317 -6.34 -5.38 -3.50
C THR A 317 -6.94 -6.53 -4.31
N GLU A 318 -7.09 -7.70 -3.69
CA GLU A 318 -7.60 -8.91 -4.37
C GLU A 318 -9.02 -8.76 -4.91
N ASP A 319 -9.83 -7.95 -4.22
CA ASP A 319 -11.19 -7.59 -4.61
C ASP A 319 -11.23 -6.48 -5.68
N PHE A 320 -10.08 -5.96 -6.09
CA PHE A 320 -9.91 -4.91 -7.09
C PHE A 320 -10.62 -3.59 -6.74
N SER A 321 -10.91 -3.36 -5.45
CA SER A 321 -11.56 -2.14 -4.97
C SER A 321 -10.59 -1.00 -4.69
N GLN A 322 -9.29 -1.27 -4.54
CA GLN A 322 -8.30 -0.28 -4.16
C GLN A 322 -6.98 -0.45 -4.91
N VAL A 323 -6.32 0.68 -5.18
CA VAL A 323 -4.94 0.74 -5.66
C VAL A 323 -4.12 1.62 -4.72
N ASN A 324 -3.08 1.06 -4.13
CA ASN A 324 -2.11 1.79 -3.30
C ASN A 324 -0.85 2.06 -4.13
N VAL A 325 -0.46 3.32 -4.23
CA VAL A 325 0.71 3.80 -4.96
C VAL A 325 1.67 4.43 -3.95
N GLN A 326 2.81 3.79 -3.71
CA GLN A 326 3.81 4.23 -2.74
C GLN A 326 5.09 4.65 -3.45
N PHE A 327 5.53 5.89 -3.23
CA PHE A 327 6.78 6.42 -3.75
C PHE A 327 7.91 6.34 -2.72
N ASN A 328 9.14 6.15 -3.20
CA ASN A 328 10.33 6.15 -2.34
C ASN A 328 10.60 7.51 -1.69
N SER A 329 9.95 8.59 -2.16
CA SER A 329 9.99 9.93 -1.56
C SER A 329 9.14 10.06 -0.29
N GLY A 330 8.43 9.01 0.13
CA GLY A 330 7.51 9.03 1.26
C GLY A 330 6.10 9.51 0.92
N VAL A 331 5.82 9.82 -0.35
CA VAL A 331 4.45 10.08 -0.82
C VAL A 331 3.71 8.77 -1.00
N SER A 332 2.48 8.69 -0.49
CA SER A 332 1.58 7.57 -0.73
C SER A 332 0.21 8.03 -1.17
N LEU A 333 -0.39 7.27 -2.09
CA LEU A 333 -1.71 7.55 -2.63
C LEU A 333 -2.53 6.25 -2.63
N ARG A 334 -3.61 6.24 -1.87
CA ARG A 334 -4.63 5.18 -1.91
C ARG A 334 -5.80 5.65 -2.76
N ILE A 335 -6.12 4.90 -3.82
CA ILE A 335 -7.21 5.18 -4.73
C ILE A 335 -8.30 4.14 -4.52
N TYR A 336 -9.50 4.61 -4.21
CA TYR A 336 -10.71 3.79 -4.10
C TYR A 336 -11.44 3.76 -5.44
N LEU A 337 -11.73 2.55 -5.92
CA LEU A 337 -12.37 2.30 -7.21
C LEU A 337 -13.85 1.96 -6.99
N PHE A 338 -14.72 2.85 -7.46
CA PHE A 338 -16.16 2.61 -7.51
C PHE A 338 -16.62 2.41 -8.96
N SER A 339 -17.83 1.89 -9.13
CA SER A 339 -18.38 1.62 -10.47
C SER A 339 -18.50 2.88 -11.33
N GLU A 340 -18.76 4.04 -10.71
CA GLU A 340 -19.09 5.29 -11.41
C GLU A 340 -18.05 6.40 -11.22
N PHE A 341 -17.21 6.32 -10.20
CA PHE A 341 -16.23 7.35 -9.85
C PHE A 341 -15.02 6.74 -9.12
N MET A 342 -14.00 7.55 -8.86
CA MET A 342 -12.91 7.20 -7.96
C MET A 342 -12.87 8.16 -6.77
N SER A 343 -12.18 7.77 -5.71
CA SER A 343 -11.80 8.67 -4.61
C SER A 343 -10.34 8.40 -4.27
N PHE A 344 -9.69 9.34 -3.58
CA PHE A 344 -8.31 9.18 -3.15
C PHE A 344 -8.11 9.57 -1.69
N LEU A 345 -7.02 9.06 -1.15
CA LEU A 345 -6.40 9.47 0.10
C LEU A 345 -4.92 9.69 -0.18
N LEU A 346 -4.47 10.95 -0.08
CA LEU A 346 -3.07 11.34 -0.24
C LEU A 346 -2.43 11.45 1.13
N GLN A 347 -1.26 10.84 1.26
CA GLN A 347 -0.44 10.86 2.45
C GLN A 347 0.94 11.43 2.13
N LEU A 348 1.36 12.42 2.91
CA LEU A 348 2.67 13.08 2.79
C LEU A 348 3.43 12.97 4.11
N ILE A 349 4.76 13.04 4.01
CA ILE A 349 5.67 13.13 5.15
C ILE A 349 6.07 14.59 5.43
N ASP A 350 6.61 14.85 6.62
CA ASP A 350 6.93 16.18 7.14
C ASP A 350 7.80 17.07 6.25
N ILE A 351 8.64 16.49 5.40
CA ILE A 351 9.50 17.28 4.49
C ILE A 351 8.68 18.18 3.56
N PHE A 352 7.43 17.79 3.25
CA PHE A 352 6.52 18.53 2.37
C PHE A 352 5.84 19.71 3.08
N LYS A 353 5.90 19.80 4.41
CA LYS A 353 5.20 20.83 5.19
C LYS A 353 5.63 22.24 4.76
N GLY A 354 4.65 23.09 4.46
CA GLY A 354 4.82 24.47 3.97
C GLY A 354 5.46 24.59 2.59
N ASN A 355 5.59 23.48 1.85
CA ASN A 355 6.20 23.42 0.52
C ASN A 355 5.23 22.82 -0.52
N MET A 356 3.93 22.93 -0.26
CA MET A 356 2.88 22.44 -1.15
C MET A 356 2.07 23.61 -1.72
N GLU A 357 1.48 23.40 -2.88
CA GLU A 357 0.52 24.30 -3.49
C GLU A 357 -0.53 23.48 -4.25
N GLY A 358 -1.76 23.96 -4.38
CA GLY A 358 -2.82 23.28 -5.14
C GLY A 358 -4.19 23.35 -4.46
N LEU A 359 -5.15 22.63 -5.03
CA LEU A 359 -6.49 22.47 -4.42
C LEU A 359 -6.44 21.84 -3.02
N LEU A 360 -5.38 21.10 -2.67
CA LEU A 360 -5.21 20.51 -1.34
C LEU A 360 -4.51 21.44 -0.33
N GLY A 361 -4.36 22.72 -0.64
CA GLY A 361 -3.78 23.71 0.28
C GLY A 361 -2.25 23.74 0.25
N ASN A 362 -1.66 24.49 1.19
CA ASN A 362 -0.20 24.73 1.23
C ASN A 362 0.54 23.89 2.27
N PHE A 363 -0.21 23.13 3.08
CA PHE A 363 0.29 22.19 4.07
C PHE A 363 1.17 22.84 5.15
N ASN A 364 0.80 24.00 5.67
CA ASN A 364 1.58 24.72 6.69
C ASN A 364 1.01 24.56 8.12
N GLY A 365 -0.18 23.96 8.25
CA GLY A 365 -0.92 23.78 9.49
C GLY A 365 -1.97 24.86 9.80
N ASP A 366 -2.23 25.78 8.87
CA ASP A 366 -3.20 26.87 9.00
C ASP A 366 -4.26 26.82 7.89
N THR A 367 -5.44 26.32 8.24
CA THR A 367 -6.58 26.27 7.30
C THR A 367 -7.01 27.62 6.71
N SER A 368 -6.61 28.75 7.28
CA SER A 368 -7.08 30.08 6.87
C SER A 368 -6.49 30.57 5.55
N ASP A 369 -5.38 29.98 5.09
CA ASP A 369 -4.70 30.33 3.84
C ASP A 369 -4.69 29.18 2.80
N ASP A 370 -5.44 28.10 3.06
CA ASP A 370 -5.54 26.95 2.17
C ASP A 370 -6.21 27.27 0.82
N LEU A 371 -7.08 28.28 0.77
CA LEU A 371 -7.73 28.74 -0.46
C LEU A 371 -6.89 29.80 -1.18
N THR A 372 -5.63 29.47 -1.44
CA THR A 372 -4.67 30.31 -2.16
C THR A 372 -4.54 29.86 -3.62
N SER A 373 -4.72 30.79 -4.55
CA SER A 373 -4.60 30.59 -5.99
C SER A 373 -3.13 30.63 -6.46
N PRO A 374 -2.81 30.14 -7.67
CA PRO A 374 -1.43 30.10 -8.18
C PRO A 374 -0.73 31.47 -8.27
N ASP A 375 -1.49 32.57 -8.35
CA ASP A 375 -0.96 33.94 -8.36
C ASP A 375 -0.62 34.48 -6.97
N GLY A 376 -0.86 33.68 -5.92
CA GLY A 376 -0.64 34.02 -4.51
C GLY A 376 -1.79 34.80 -3.87
N SER A 377 -2.89 35.07 -4.59
CA SER A 377 -4.10 35.63 -3.99
C SER A 377 -4.85 34.56 -3.20
N SER A 378 -5.54 34.95 -2.12
CA SER A 378 -6.33 34.01 -1.31
C SER A 378 -7.73 34.55 -1.04
N ILE A 379 -8.68 33.63 -0.92
CA ILE A 379 -10.07 33.93 -0.53
C ILE A 379 -10.36 33.40 0.88
N LEU A 380 -11.40 33.93 1.52
CA LEU A 380 -11.79 33.49 2.86
C LEU A 380 -12.33 32.05 2.85
N THR A 381 -12.04 31.27 3.89
CA THR A 381 -12.52 29.89 4.05
C THR A 381 -14.04 29.74 4.10
N ASN A 382 -14.77 30.81 4.48
CA ASN A 382 -16.22 30.85 4.53
C ASN A 382 -16.86 31.47 3.26
N SER A 383 -16.10 31.59 2.18
CA SER A 383 -16.57 32.10 0.89
C SER A 383 -17.71 31.25 0.32
N THR A 384 -18.53 31.87 -0.52
CA THR A 384 -19.62 31.15 -1.18
C THR A 384 -19.10 30.11 -2.16
N LEU A 385 -19.89 29.07 -2.47
CA LEU A 385 -19.54 28.07 -3.49
C LEU A 385 -19.17 28.71 -4.85
N SER A 386 -19.81 29.82 -5.21
CA SER A 386 -19.51 30.55 -6.44
C SER A 386 -18.11 31.17 -6.40
N GLN A 387 -17.73 31.81 -5.28
CA GLN A 387 -16.40 32.39 -5.13
C GLN A 387 -15.33 31.30 -5.11
N ILE A 388 -15.55 30.22 -4.35
CA ILE A 388 -14.64 29.07 -4.35
C ILE A 388 -14.48 28.49 -5.76
N HIS A 389 -15.55 28.41 -6.54
CA HIS A 389 -15.50 27.90 -7.91
C HIS A 389 -14.71 28.83 -8.85
N TYR A 390 -15.07 30.11 -8.93
CA TYR A 390 -14.54 31.02 -9.95
C TYR A 390 -13.26 31.75 -9.55
N GLU A 391 -13.04 32.02 -8.26
CA GLU A 391 -11.91 32.83 -7.77
C GLU A 391 -10.77 31.97 -7.22
N PHE A 392 -10.97 30.65 -7.07
CA PHE A 392 -9.97 29.72 -6.55
C PHE A 392 -9.89 28.41 -7.35
N GLY A 393 -10.99 27.65 -7.43
CA GLY A 393 -10.98 26.29 -7.98
C GLY A 393 -10.62 26.23 -9.46
N LEU A 394 -11.21 27.11 -10.27
CA LEU A 394 -10.88 27.21 -11.70
C LEU A 394 -9.47 27.75 -11.97
N GLU A 395 -8.87 28.50 -11.05
CA GLU A 395 -7.49 28.99 -11.18
C GLU A 395 -6.48 27.84 -11.15
N TRP A 396 -6.85 26.69 -10.56
CA TRP A 396 -6.03 25.46 -10.54
C TRP A 396 -6.27 24.52 -11.74
N MET A 397 -7.03 24.95 -12.76
CA MET A 397 -7.19 24.19 -14.00
C MET A 397 -5.86 24.14 -14.77
N ILE A 398 -5.46 22.94 -15.16
CA ILE A 398 -4.15 22.68 -15.79
C ILE A 398 -4.19 23.09 -17.26
N SER A 399 -3.08 23.61 -17.79
CA SER A 399 -2.92 23.85 -19.24
C SER A 399 -2.45 22.59 -19.98
N GLU A 400 -2.64 22.50 -21.30
CA GLU A 400 -2.19 21.33 -22.08
C GLU A 400 -0.69 21.01 -21.89
N SER A 401 0.17 22.04 -21.76
CA SER A 401 1.62 21.85 -21.56
C SER A 401 2.00 21.37 -20.16
N ASP A 402 1.14 21.60 -19.17
CA ASP A 402 1.38 21.24 -17.78
C ASP A 402 0.73 19.90 -17.41
N SER A 403 -0.10 19.35 -18.29
CA SER A 403 -0.76 18.06 -18.08
C SER A 403 0.25 16.92 -18.13
N ILE A 404 0.27 16.10 -17.08
CA ILE A 404 1.03 14.85 -17.08
C ILE A 404 0.18 13.66 -17.53
N PHE A 405 -1.07 13.86 -17.96
CA PHE A 405 -1.91 12.77 -18.43
C PHE A 405 -1.45 12.21 -19.79
N SER A 406 -1.57 10.90 -19.92
CA SER A 406 -1.48 10.16 -21.17
C SER A 406 -2.88 10.00 -21.74
N TYR A 407 -3.04 10.32 -23.03
CA TYR A 407 -4.33 10.22 -23.71
C TYR A 407 -4.34 9.05 -24.68
N GLN A 408 -5.46 8.32 -24.70
CA GLN A 408 -5.70 7.27 -25.69
C GLN A 408 -6.49 7.85 -26.87
N THR A 409 -6.01 7.62 -28.10
CA THR A 409 -6.74 8.02 -29.31
C THR A 409 -8.20 7.51 -29.26
N PRO A 410 -9.21 8.33 -29.58
CA PRO A 410 -9.13 9.68 -30.16
C PRO A 410 -9.15 10.83 -29.15
N PHE A 411 -9.04 10.56 -27.85
CA PHE A 411 -9.11 11.58 -26.80
C PHE A 411 -7.80 12.36 -26.66
N ASP A 412 -7.91 13.58 -26.15
CA ASP A 412 -6.84 14.54 -25.89
C ASP A 412 -7.20 15.45 -24.69
N TYR A 413 -6.34 16.41 -24.37
CA TYR A 413 -6.61 17.40 -23.32
C TYR A 413 -7.94 18.17 -23.54
N ASN A 414 -8.21 18.60 -24.78
CA ASN A 414 -9.40 19.39 -25.12
C ASN A 414 -10.71 18.60 -24.98
N THR A 415 -10.64 17.28 -25.04
CA THR A 415 -11.78 16.39 -24.77
C THR A 415 -12.34 16.61 -23.36
N TYR A 416 -11.46 16.85 -22.39
CA TYR A 416 -11.83 16.89 -20.97
C TYR A 416 -11.90 18.31 -20.40
N SER A 417 -11.27 19.29 -21.05
CA SER A 417 -11.26 20.69 -20.59
C SER A 417 -12.60 21.39 -20.86
N ILE A 418 -13.42 21.58 -19.82
CA ILE A 418 -14.72 22.27 -19.90
C ILE A 418 -14.73 23.46 -18.91
N PRO A 419 -13.98 24.54 -19.18
CA PRO A 419 -13.83 25.68 -18.26
C PRO A 419 -15.13 26.46 -18.00
N LEU A 420 -16.12 26.33 -18.88
CA LEU A 420 -17.44 26.97 -18.74
C LEU A 420 -18.43 26.14 -17.93
N PHE A 421 -18.01 25.00 -17.37
CA PHE A 421 -18.90 24.22 -16.51
C PHE A 421 -19.27 25.03 -15.26
N SER A 422 -20.58 25.17 -15.04
CA SER A 422 -21.15 25.87 -13.91
C SER A 422 -22.12 24.95 -13.19
N THR A 423 -21.94 24.86 -11.87
CA THR A 423 -22.82 24.12 -10.95
C THR A 423 -24.19 24.74 -10.79
N ILE A 424 -24.41 25.94 -11.35
CA ILE A 424 -25.66 26.68 -11.24
C ILE A 424 -26.68 26.09 -12.21
N ILE A 425 -27.25 24.95 -11.83
CA ILE A 425 -28.63 24.66 -12.21
C ILE A 425 -29.48 25.70 -11.48
N HIS A 426 -29.95 26.71 -12.22
CA HIS A 426 -31.05 27.54 -11.77
C HIS A 426 -32.18 26.60 -11.31
N PHE A 427 -32.46 26.57 -10.01
CA PHE A 427 -33.79 26.21 -9.55
C PHE A 427 -34.74 27.29 -10.07
N THR A 428 -35.16 27.18 -11.33
CA THR A 428 -36.36 27.84 -11.80
C THR A 428 -37.50 27.22 -11.02
N ARG A 429 -37.84 27.87 -9.91
CA ARG A 429 -39.09 27.66 -9.19
C ARG A 429 -40.19 27.92 -10.21
N SER A 430 -40.68 26.86 -10.86
CA SER A 430 -41.87 26.96 -11.70
C SER A 430 -43.03 27.32 -10.78
N ARG A 431 -43.29 28.62 -10.66
CA ARG A 431 -44.63 29.10 -10.34
C ARG A 431 -45.54 28.60 -11.45
N THR A 432 -46.37 27.63 -11.12
CA THR A 432 -47.73 27.55 -11.67
C THR A 432 -48.66 27.45 -10.48
N SER A 433 -48.91 28.61 -9.87
CA SER A 433 -50.24 28.93 -9.37
C SER A 433 -51.10 29.23 -10.59
N GLU A 434 -52.06 28.38 -10.91
CA GLU A 434 -53.32 28.77 -11.57
C GLU A 434 -54.29 27.58 -11.58
N PHE A 435 -55.35 27.76 -10.77
CA PHE A 435 -56.69 27.15 -10.72
C PHE A 435 -56.89 25.63 -10.68
#